data_AF-E0WHB5-F1
#
_entry.id   AF-E0WHB5-F1
#
_cell.length_a   1.000
_cell.length_b   1.000
_cell.length_c   1.000
_cell.angle_alpha   90.00
_cell.angle_beta   90.00
_cell.angle_gamma   90.00
#
_symmetry.space_group_name_H-M   'P 1'
#
loop_
_entity.id
_entity.type
_entity.pdbx_description
1 polymer ?
#
loop_
_entity_poly.entity_id
_entity_poly.type
_entity_poly.pdbx_seq_one_letter_code
_entity_poly.pdbx_strand_id
1 'polypeptide(L)'
;MKESIPLIVDAMKRAQDDTGQAKLFSANITADCHSEMLARGEYVLEQFGFMAENVALLVDGFVGGCGMVTTARRHFGNQFIHYHRAGHG
;
A
#
# COMPACT_ATOMS: atom_id res chain seq x y z
N MET A 1 -8.12 -8.41 -2.15
CA MET A 1 -7.08 -7.59 -2.80
C MET A 1 -7.10 -7.70 -4.32
N LYS A 2 -7.09 -8.91 -4.89
CA LYS A 2 -7.07 -9.09 -6.36
C LYS A 2 -8.28 -8.55 -7.12
N GLU A 3 -9.44 -8.45 -6.47
CA GLU A 3 -10.63 -7.81 -7.04
C GLU A 3 -10.63 -6.30 -6.79
N SER A 4 -10.33 -5.88 -5.55
CA SER A 4 -10.45 -4.49 -5.12
C SER A 4 -9.38 -3.57 -5.70
N ILE A 5 -8.12 -4.02 -5.80
CA ILE A 5 -7.02 -3.17 -6.28
C ILE A 5 -7.21 -2.75 -7.74
N PRO A 6 -7.57 -3.64 -8.69
CA PRO A 6 -7.89 -3.22 -10.06
C PRO A 6 -9.02 -2.18 -10.12
N LEU A 7 -10.05 -2.31 -9.29
CA LEU A 7 -11.15 -1.34 -9.21
C LEU A 7 -10.69 0.02 -8.66
N ILE A 8 -9.77 0.02 -7.69
CA ILE A 8 -9.18 1.24 -7.14
C ILE A 8 -8.28 1.93 -8.17
N VAL A 9 -7.50 1.15 -8.94
CA VAL A 9 -6.66 1.68 -10.04
C VAL A 9 -7.55 2.34 -11.10
N ASP A 10 -8.63 1.68 -11.50
CA ASP A 10 -9.63 2.25 -12.42
C ASP A 10 -10.26 3.55 -11.86
N ALA A 11 -10.68 3.53 -10.60
CA ALA A 11 -11.26 4.70 -9.94
C ALA A 11 -10.28 5.87 -9.84
N MET A 12 -9.00 5.59 -9.55
CA MET A 12 -7.96 6.60 -9.50
C MET A 12 -7.72 7.22 -10.88
N LYS A 13 -7.65 6.40 -11.95
CA LYS A 13 -7.51 6.89 -13.32
C LYS A 13 -8.64 7.85 -13.69
N ARG A 14 -9.90 7.40 -13.52
CA ARG A 14 -11.08 8.24 -13.78
C ARG A 14 -11.04 9.54 -12.98
N ALA A 15 -10.69 9.49 -11.69
CA ALA A 15 -10.60 10.69 -10.87
C ALA A 15 -9.46 11.63 -11.27
N GLN A 16 -8.34 11.12 -11.77
CA GLN A 16 -7.25 11.94 -12.30
C GLN A 16 -7.63 12.58 -13.64
N ASP A 17 -8.28 11.82 -14.52
CA ASP A 17 -8.74 12.31 -15.83
C ASP A 17 -9.81 13.42 -15.65
N ASP A 18 -10.77 13.22 -14.75
CA ASP A 18 -11.86 14.18 -14.49
C ASP A 18 -11.36 15.47 -13.84
N THR A 19 -10.30 15.40 -13.03
CA THR A 19 -9.85 16.55 -12.21
C THR A 19 -8.56 17.20 -12.70
N GLY A 20 -7.79 16.51 -13.55
CA GLY A 20 -6.44 16.91 -13.94
C GLY A 20 -5.45 16.99 -12.76
N GLN A 21 -5.76 16.38 -11.62
CA GLN A 21 -4.95 16.43 -10.40
C GLN A 21 -4.51 15.02 -9.99
N ALA A 22 -3.25 14.88 -9.60
CA ALA A 22 -2.74 13.63 -9.02
C ALA A 22 -3.55 13.22 -7.78
N LYS A 23 -3.75 11.91 -7.62
CA LYS A 23 -4.41 11.31 -6.44
C LYS A 23 -3.45 10.33 -5.78
N LEU A 24 -3.64 10.08 -4.49
CA LEU A 24 -2.84 9.14 -3.72
C LEU A 24 -3.72 8.04 -3.14
N PHE A 25 -3.15 6.86 -2.94
CA PHE A 25 -3.81 5.75 -2.24
C PHE A 25 -2.86 5.09 -1.25
N SER A 26 -3.36 4.70 -0.08
CA SER A 26 -2.57 3.98 0.92
C SER A 26 -3.12 2.57 1.08
N ALA A 27 -2.39 1.58 0.56
CA ALA A 27 -2.83 0.19 0.55
C ALA A 27 -2.38 -0.55 1.81
N ASN A 28 -3.31 -1.18 2.54
CA ASN A 28 -2.94 -2.03 3.68
C ASN A 28 -2.28 -3.33 3.19
N ILE A 29 -1.02 -3.55 3.59
CA ILE A 29 -0.26 -4.76 3.29
C ILE A 29 0.03 -5.63 4.53
N THR A 30 -0.54 -5.28 5.68
CA THR A 30 -0.34 -5.99 6.95
C THR A 30 -0.70 -7.47 6.82
N ALA A 31 0.22 -8.34 7.21
CA ALA A 31 0.03 -9.77 7.33
C ALA A 31 1.07 -10.36 8.30
N ASP A 32 0.71 -11.42 9.03
CA ASP A 32 1.63 -12.13 9.93
C ASP A 32 2.81 -12.74 9.17
N CYS A 33 2.53 -13.23 7.96
CA CYS A 33 3.53 -13.85 7.11
C CYS A 33 4.31 -12.79 6.33
N HIS A 34 5.64 -12.77 6.50
CA HIS A 34 6.53 -11.88 5.78
C HIS A 34 6.34 -11.97 4.25
N SER A 35 6.26 -13.18 3.68
CA SER A 35 6.09 -13.37 2.25
C SER A 35 4.73 -12.87 1.73
N GLU A 36 3.67 -12.93 2.55
CA GLU A 36 2.38 -12.36 2.19
C GLU A 36 2.44 -10.83 2.15
N MET A 37 3.15 -10.17 3.07
CA MET A 37 3.36 -8.73 3.01
C MET A 37 4.07 -8.31 1.71
N LEU A 38 5.10 -9.07 1.33
CA LEU A 38 5.84 -8.81 0.08
C LEU A 38 4.94 -9.01 -1.14
N ALA A 39 4.25 -10.14 -1.23
CA ALA A 39 3.35 -10.45 -2.33
C ALA A 39 2.22 -9.42 -2.46
N ARG A 40 1.70 -8.91 -1.35
CA ARG A 40 0.72 -7.83 -1.36
C ARG A 40 1.31 -6.53 -1.90
N GLY A 41 2.43 -6.07 -1.35
CA GLY A 41 3.05 -4.82 -1.80
C GLY A 41 3.45 -4.87 -3.27
N GLU A 42 4.08 -5.96 -3.71
CA GLU A 42 4.47 -6.17 -5.12
C GLU A 42 3.25 -6.17 -6.03
N TYR A 43 2.19 -6.91 -5.67
CA TYR A 43 0.95 -6.93 -6.44
C TYR A 43 0.32 -5.53 -6.54
N VAL A 44 0.26 -4.77 -5.45
CA VAL A 44 -0.28 -3.40 -5.50
C VAL A 44 0.55 -2.55 -6.47
N LEU A 45 1.87 -2.52 -6.32
CA LEU A 45 2.72 -1.69 -7.18
C LEU A 45 2.64 -2.10 -8.65
N GLU A 46 2.58 -3.41 -8.94
CA GLU A 46 2.39 -3.93 -10.30
C GLU A 46 1.06 -3.47 -10.90
N GLN A 47 -0.04 -3.55 -10.15
CA GLN A 47 -1.36 -3.12 -10.65
C GLN A 47 -1.43 -1.61 -10.91
N PHE A 48 -0.76 -0.79 -10.08
CA PHE A 48 -0.71 0.67 -10.29
C PHE A 48 0.22 1.06 -11.44
N GLY A 49 1.22 0.24 -11.78
CA GLY A 49 2.10 0.45 -12.92
C GLY A 49 2.79 1.81 -12.86
N PHE A 50 2.58 2.66 -13.87
CA PHE A 50 3.15 4.01 -13.90
C PHE A 50 2.65 4.93 -12.76
N MET A 51 1.54 4.59 -12.11
CA MET A 51 1.02 5.33 -10.96
C MET A 51 1.56 4.77 -9.62
N ALA A 52 2.54 3.86 -9.63
CA ALA A 52 3.08 3.26 -8.40
C ALA A 52 3.69 4.29 -7.45
N GLU A 53 4.20 5.41 -7.95
CA GLU A 53 4.67 6.55 -7.15
C GLU A 53 3.57 7.25 -6.33
N ASN A 54 2.30 7.04 -6.70
CA ASN A 54 1.14 7.60 -6.01
C ASN A 54 0.64 6.69 -4.87
N VAL A 55 1.37 5.60 -4.57
CA VAL A 55 0.96 4.59 -3.60
C VAL A 55 1.79 4.68 -2.32
N ALA A 56 1.12 4.82 -1.19
CA ALA A 56 1.68 4.53 0.12
C ALA A 56 1.37 3.09 0.54
N LEU A 57 2.24 2.47 1.33
CA LEU A 57 2.02 1.13 1.90
C LEU A 57 1.72 1.27 3.38
N LEU A 58 0.51 0.89 3.78
CA LEU A 58 0.03 0.94 5.16
C LEU A 58 0.38 -0.36 5.89
N VAL A 59 0.94 -0.21 7.10
CA VAL A 59 1.23 -1.31 8.03
C VAL A 59 0.64 -0.98 9.40
N ASP A 60 -0.14 -1.89 9.96
CA ASP A 60 -0.66 -1.82 11.33
C ASP A 60 0.45 -2.12 12.34
N GLY A 61 1.37 -1.18 12.51
CA GLY A 61 2.64 -1.40 13.21
C GLY A 61 2.53 -1.58 14.73
N PHE A 62 1.41 -1.21 15.35
CA PHE A 62 1.21 -1.44 16.78
C PHE A 62 0.81 -2.90 17.04
N VAL A 63 -0.30 -3.37 16.46
CA VAL A 63 -0.75 -4.77 16.58
C VAL A 63 0.18 -5.76 15.87
N GLY A 64 0.76 -5.39 14.73
CA GLY A 64 1.68 -6.24 13.97
C GLY A 64 3.14 -6.21 14.45
N GLY A 65 3.48 -5.24 15.30
CA GLY A 65 4.83 -5.05 15.85
C GLY A 65 5.87 -4.52 14.86
N CYS A 66 7.05 -4.19 15.40
CA CYS A 66 8.15 -3.56 14.65
C CYS A 66 8.69 -4.41 13.49
N GLY A 67 8.52 -5.74 13.54
CA GLY A 67 8.96 -6.65 12.48
C GLY A 67 8.26 -6.41 11.14
N MET A 68 6.94 -6.18 11.16
CA MET A 68 6.16 -5.90 9.96
C MET A 68 6.51 -4.53 9.37
N VAL A 69 6.71 -3.53 10.23
CA VAL A 69 7.13 -2.18 9.80
C VAL A 69 8.50 -2.24 9.13
N THR A 70 9.44 -3.00 9.71
CA THR A 70 10.79 -3.16 9.16
C THR A 70 10.77 -3.96 7.85
N THR A 71 9.90 -4.97 7.73
CA THR A 71 9.65 -5.69 6.47
C THR A 71 9.30 -4.71 5.36
N ALA A 72 8.27 -3.89 5.57
CA ALA A 72 7.84 -2.92 4.57
C ALA A 72 8.93 -1.88 4.26
N ARG A 73 9.58 -1.34 5.30
CA ARG A 73 10.62 -0.31 5.14
C ARG A 73 11.84 -0.79 4.36
N ARG A 74 12.28 -2.03 4.57
CA ARG A 74 13.50 -2.56 3.94
C ARG A 74 13.24 -3.07 2.52
N HIS A 75 12.08 -3.67 2.27
CA HIS A 75 11.75 -4.20 0.94
C HIS A 75 11.27 -3.11 -0.02
N PHE A 76 10.43 -2.19 0.45
CA PHE A 76 9.83 -1.12 -0.37
C PHE A 76 10.47 0.24 -0.07
N GLY A 77 11.80 0.33 -0.17
CA GLY A 77 12.57 1.50 0.26
C GLY A 77 12.23 2.83 -0.44
N ASN A 78 11.55 2.77 -1.59
CA ASN A 78 11.14 3.94 -2.38
C ASN A 78 9.67 4.33 -2.18
N GLN A 79 8.90 3.57 -1.39
CA GLN A 79 7.48 3.86 -1.14
C GLN A 79 7.29 4.53 0.22
N PHE A 80 6.29 5.40 0.33
CA PHE A 80 5.92 5.97 1.63
C PHE A 80 5.35 4.87 2.54
N ILE A 81 5.94 4.67 3.71
CA ILE A 81 5.47 3.70 4.70
C ILE A 81 4.52 4.39 5.69
N HIS A 82 3.23 4.08 5.58
CA HIS A 82 2.18 4.62 6.44
C HIS A 82 2.01 3.72 7.68
N TYR A 83 2.61 4.12 8.79
CA TYR A 83 2.43 3.44 10.07
C TYR A 83 1.03 3.73 10.63
N HIS A 84 0.19 2.71 10.70
CA HIS A 84 -1.09 2.77 11.39
C HIS A 84 -0.97 2.15 12.79
N ARG A 85 -1.53 2.81 13.80
CA ARG A 85 -1.31 2.47 15.21
C ARG A 85 -2.49 1.74 15.87
N ALA A 86 -3.31 1.01 15.10
CA ALA A 86 -4.48 0.30 15.64
C ALA A 86 -4.17 -0.47 16.95
N GLY A 87 -5.04 -0.38 17.95
CA GLY A 87 -4.90 -1.09 19.23
C GLY A 87 -3.99 -0.45 20.28
N HIS A 88 -3.47 0.76 20.04
CA HIS A 88 -2.49 1.41 20.93
C HIS A 88 -3.01 1.96 22.27
N GLY A 89 -4.32 1.86 22.53
CA GLY A 89 -5.02 2.47 23.67
C GLY A 89 -5.43 1.47 24.72
#